data_AF-A0A6A9SSQ4-F1
#
_entry.id   AF-A0A6A9SSQ4-F1
#
_cell.length_a   1.000
_cell.length_b   1.000
_cell.length_c   1.000
_cell.angle_alpha   90.00
_cell.angle_beta   90.00
_cell.angle_gamma   90.00
#
_symmetry.space_group_name_H-M   'P 1'
#
loop_
_entity.id
_entity.type
_entity.pdbx_description
1 polymer ?
#
loop_
_entity_poly.entity_id
_entity_poly.type
_entity_poly.pdbx_seq_one_letter_code
_entity_poly.pdbx_strand_id
1 'polypeptide(L)'
;MFLLAFAVILISMNQAYVVPQENSEIEFQHFQEVRSDMVSVRSSILTAGQADVSQFATVQMGTNYPPRIFAVNPPPASGTIQTSDSYDIVITNGSDTETISTRFIQYRNGYNNLEVGSMWYENSILYLDETQDGGRVIYEDQQLVTDGNTLRITALQNEFDQSGTGRATLELYPTEAVTADDIPTGDVDITVPTRLTADQYWGDAMQGQSFYDGVTEDDYETGIHGLEFSIDTTQDSNELQVNTVGIRSEPDEGPAKQNVGSGSNDDSTTPPSDGVRGFTSVNAGNLNKNDSPDNQFFTFTVNQTLPDGETVTINLDDTQNANPFVSDDIDYSSASLQNNDASFDRGYAAVSIIYTADGDIPAGTQIEIEVTNVRYPNGNLDTFSVSFERSDGTTEVDTFSDG
;
A
#
# COMPACT_ATOMS: atom_id res chain seq x y z
N MET A 1 15.61 49.31 27.81
CA MET A 1 14.92 48.39 28.72
C MET A 1 13.57 47.90 28.17
N PHE A 2 12.77 48.75 27.49
CA PHE A 2 11.50 48.32 26.85
C PHE A 2 11.65 47.41 25.62
N LEU A 3 12.75 47.53 24.85
CA LEU A 3 13.01 46.66 23.69
C LEU A 3 13.24 45.19 24.07
N LEU A 4 13.92 44.92 25.21
CA LEU A 4 14.13 43.57 25.69
C LEU A 4 12.82 42.95 26.19
N ALA A 5 11.99 43.71 26.90
CA ALA A 5 10.69 43.25 27.38
C ALA A 5 9.69 43.01 26.22
N PHE A 6 9.70 43.85 25.18
CA PHE A 6 8.87 43.67 23.98
C PHE A 6 9.35 42.49 23.12
N ALA A 7 10.67 42.30 22.98
CA ALA A 7 11.23 41.14 22.31
C ALA A 7 10.90 39.84 23.08
N VAL A 8 10.99 39.84 24.41
CA VAL A 8 10.58 38.69 25.23
C VAL A 8 9.09 38.40 25.05
N ILE A 9 8.21 39.41 25.02
CA ILE A 9 6.77 39.21 24.79
C ILE A 9 6.46 38.64 23.40
N LEU A 10 7.13 39.14 22.34
CA LEU A 10 6.99 38.61 20.98
C LEU A 10 7.55 37.18 20.85
N ILE A 11 8.69 36.89 21.49
CA ILE A 11 9.29 35.55 21.54
C ILE A 11 8.39 34.59 22.34
N SER A 12 7.78 35.05 23.43
CA SER A 12 6.82 34.27 24.23
C SER A 12 5.51 33.99 23.49
N MET A 13 4.98 34.92 22.70
CA MET A 13 3.82 34.66 21.81
C MET A 13 4.17 33.67 20.69
N ASN A 14 5.38 33.79 20.11
CA ASN A 14 5.85 32.88 19.07
C ASN A 14 5.97 31.43 19.59
N GLN A 15 6.48 31.24 20.81
CA GLN A 15 6.67 29.92 21.41
C GLN A 15 5.39 29.27 21.93
N ALA A 16 4.33 30.04 22.19
CA ALA A 16 3.06 29.53 22.73
C ALA A 16 2.02 29.16 21.66
N TYR A 17 2.13 29.69 20.44
CA TYR A 17 1.10 29.50 19.41
C TYR A 17 1.65 29.18 18.01
N VAL A 18 2.77 29.78 17.58
CA VAL A 18 3.28 29.62 16.20
C VAL A 18 4.14 28.37 16.06
N VAL A 19 5.06 28.13 17.00
CA VAL A 19 5.95 26.95 16.97
C VAL A 19 5.15 25.62 17.06
N PRO A 20 4.16 25.47 17.97
CA PRO A 20 3.33 24.26 17.98
C PRO A 20 2.57 24.05 16.67
N GLN A 21 2.06 25.13 16.05
CA GLN A 21 1.32 25.04 14.79
C GLN A 21 2.23 24.63 13.62
N GLU A 22 3.40 25.24 13.48
CA GLU A 22 4.37 24.85 12.44
C GLU A 22 4.90 23.42 12.64
N ASN A 23 5.11 22.98 13.89
CA ASN A 23 5.50 21.60 14.17
C ASN A 23 4.36 20.61 13.87
N SER A 24 3.12 20.97 14.20
CA SER A 24 1.94 20.17 13.88
C SER A 24 1.75 20.02 12.36
N GLU A 25 2.07 21.06 11.57
CA GLU A 25 2.05 20.97 10.10
C GLU A 25 3.11 19.98 9.57
N ILE A 26 4.33 20.00 10.12
CA ILE A 26 5.39 19.02 9.78
C ILE A 26 4.97 17.60 10.17
N GLU A 27 4.43 17.43 11.38
CA GLU A 27 3.93 16.14 11.86
C GLU A 27 2.75 15.63 11.00
N PHE A 28 1.89 16.52 10.51
CA PHE A 28 0.79 16.17 9.59
C PHE A 28 1.29 15.79 8.19
N GLN A 29 2.31 16.47 7.67
CA GLN A 29 2.96 16.08 6.41
C GLN A 29 3.55 14.68 6.53
N HIS A 30 4.32 14.42 7.59
CA HIS A 30 4.86 13.10 7.87
C HIS A 30 3.76 12.04 8.07
N PHE A 31 2.64 12.39 8.70
CA PHE A 31 1.51 11.47 8.83
C PHE A 31 0.92 11.05 7.48
N GLN A 32 0.83 11.98 6.52
CA GLN A 32 0.38 11.67 5.16
C GLN A 32 1.38 10.79 4.40
N GLU A 33 2.68 11.02 4.58
CA GLU A 33 3.74 10.15 4.05
C GLU A 33 3.60 8.73 4.59
N VAL A 34 3.49 8.56 5.91
CA VAL A 34 3.30 7.25 6.54
C VAL A 34 2.03 6.56 6.06
N ARG A 35 0.93 7.29 5.86
CA ARG A 35 -0.30 6.71 5.30
C ARG A 35 -0.03 6.10 3.93
N SER A 36 0.66 6.83 3.06
CA SER A 36 1.05 6.33 1.73
C SER A 36 1.98 5.11 1.83
N ASP A 37 2.97 5.15 2.72
CA ASP A 37 3.88 4.04 2.95
C ASP A 37 3.13 2.79 3.48
N MET A 38 2.13 2.97 4.34
CA MET A 38 1.31 1.87 4.86
C MET A 38 0.36 1.27 3.81
N VAL A 39 -0.13 2.08 2.85
CA VAL A 39 -0.83 1.56 1.66
C VAL A 39 0.12 0.68 0.83
N SER A 40 1.37 1.11 0.66
CA SER A 40 2.41 0.31 0.00
C SER A 40 2.70 -0.98 0.78
N VAL A 41 2.84 -0.94 2.11
CA VAL A 41 2.99 -2.14 2.96
C VAL A 41 1.85 -3.12 2.75
N ARG A 42 0.59 -2.65 2.79
CA ARG A 42 -0.59 -3.47 2.52
C ARG A 42 -0.49 -4.14 1.15
N SER A 43 -0.24 -3.36 0.10
CA SER A 43 -0.12 -3.87 -1.27
C SER A 43 1.01 -4.91 -1.40
N SER A 44 2.15 -4.66 -0.76
CA SER A 44 3.28 -5.60 -0.73
C SER A 44 2.96 -6.89 0.01
N ILE A 45 2.21 -6.86 1.12
CA ILE A 45 1.79 -8.10 1.82
C ILE A 45 0.86 -8.92 0.93
N LEU A 46 -0.13 -8.27 0.31
CA LEU A 46 -1.06 -8.93 -0.58
C LEU A 46 -0.35 -9.50 -1.81
N THR A 47 0.55 -8.73 -2.42
CA THR A 47 1.33 -9.17 -3.58
C THR A 47 2.25 -10.33 -3.20
N ALA A 48 2.92 -10.27 -2.05
CA ALA A 48 3.74 -11.39 -1.59
C ALA A 48 2.90 -12.66 -1.45
N GLY A 49 1.77 -12.59 -0.74
CA GLY A 49 0.91 -13.76 -0.52
C GLY A 49 0.23 -14.29 -1.79
N GLN A 50 -0.15 -13.41 -2.72
CA GLN A 50 -1.00 -13.78 -3.87
C GLN A 50 -0.22 -14.01 -5.17
N ALA A 51 0.90 -13.31 -5.36
CA ALA A 51 1.76 -13.46 -6.54
C ALA A 51 3.02 -14.27 -6.24
N ASP A 52 3.21 -14.71 -4.99
CA ASP A 52 4.31 -15.59 -4.57
C ASP A 52 5.69 -14.99 -4.86
N VAL A 53 5.81 -13.68 -4.69
CA VAL A 53 7.05 -12.93 -4.93
C VAL A 53 7.44 -12.14 -3.68
N SER A 54 8.72 -12.17 -3.32
CA SER A 54 9.20 -11.35 -2.21
C SER A 54 8.99 -9.86 -2.48
N GLN A 55 8.60 -9.12 -1.45
CA GLN A 55 8.33 -7.69 -1.53
C GLN A 55 9.11 -6.91 -0.46
N PHE A 56 9.41 -5.65 -0.74
CA PHE A 56 10.23 -4.81 0.13
C PHE A 56 9.57 -3.43 0.27
N ALA A 57 8.69 -3.30 1.26
CA ALA A 57 8.02 -2.04 1.55
C ALA A 57 8.84 -1.23 2.58
N THR A 58 8.88 0.09 2.43
CA THR A 58 9.61 0.96 3.37
C THR A 58 8.67 1.99 3.97
N VAL A 59 8.80 2.21 5.27
CA VAL A 59 8.02 3.19 6.04
C VAL A 59 8.97 4.21 6.66
N GLN A 60 8.70 5.50 6.43
CA GLN A 60 9.35 6.60 7.15
C GLN A 60 8.77 6.69 8.58
N MET A 61 9.50 6.22 9.60
CA MET A 61 8.91 6.05 10.93
C MET A 61 8.69 7.37 11.69
N GLY A 62 9.52 8.38 11.45
CA GLY A 62 9.44 9.63 12.18
C GLY A 62 10.07 10.81 11.45
N THR A 63 9.97 12.00 12.03
CA THR A 63 10.39 13.25 11.41
C THR A 63 11.22 14.13 12.34
N ASN A 64 12.01 15.03 11.74
CA ASN A 64 12.85 16.00 12.43
C ASN A 64 12.34 17.42 12.21
N TYR A 65 12.42 18.26 13.25
CA TYR A 65 12.06 19.67 13.15
C TYR A 65 13.23 20.51 12.61
N PRO A 66 13.01 21.38 11.62
CA PRO A 66 14.03 22.30 11.11
C PRO A 66 14.60 23.20 12.22
N PRO A 67 15.91 23.48 12.25
CA PRO A 67 16.53 24.28 13.30
C PRO A 67 15.99 25.73 13.30
N ARG A 68 15.74 26.28 14.50
CA ARG A 68 15.16 27.63 14.68
C ARG A 68 16.16 28.59 15.33
N ILE A 69 16.22 29.84 14.85
CA ILE A 69 17.15 30.87 15.37
C ILE A 69 16.67 31.48 16.70
N PHE A 70 15.36 31.58 16.92
CA PHE A 70 14.75 32.24 18.10
C PHE A 70 13.80 31.35 18.92
N ALA A 71 13.84 30.03 18.71
CA ALA A 71 12.97 29.07 19.40
C ALA A 71 13.69 27.75 19.66
N VAL A 72 13.16 26.96 20.59
CA VAL A 72 13.64 25.62 20.92
C VAL A 72 12.67 24.61 20.32
N ASN A 73 13.19 23.67 19.53
CA ASN A 73 12.39 22.55 19.03
C ASN A 73 12.20 21.49 20.11
N PRO A 74 11.06 20.78 20.11
CA PRO A 74 10.94 19.54 20.87
C PRO A 74 11.93 18.48 20.34
N PRO A 75 12.13 17.38 21.08
CA PRO A 75 12.83 16.20 20.55
C PRO A 75 12.19 15.74 19.23
N PRO A 76 12.96 15.20 18.27
CA PRO A 76 12.41 14.62 17.05
C PRO A 76 11.24 13.68 17.32
N ALA A 77 10.23 13.71 16.45
CA ALA A 77 9.11 12.78 16.57
C ALA A 77 9.54 11.41 16.01
N SER A 78 9.81 10.46 16.90
CA SER A 78 10.08 9.07 16.53
C SER A 78 8.78 8.27 16.50
N GLY A 79 8.55 7.49 15.46
CA GLY A 79 7.47 6.50 15.45
C GLY A 79 7.99 5.08 15.68
N THR A 80 7.04 4.17 15.86
CA THR A 80 7.24 2.73 15.99
C THR A 80 6.36 2.02 14.98
N ILE A 81 6.93 1.09 14.23
CA ILE A 81 6.19 0.09 13.45
C ILE A 81 6.45 -1.28 14.04
N GLN A 82 5.38 -2.01 14.35
CA GLN A 82 5.47 -3.29 15.02
C GLN A 82 4.34 -4.23 14.61
N THR A 83 4.57 -5.53 14.73
CA THR A 83 3.50 -6.54 14.69
C THR A 83 2.80 -6.65 16.04
N SER A 84 1.54 -7.07 16.05
CA SER A 84 0.85 -7.48 17.27
C SER A 84 1.40 -8.80 17.83
N ASP A 85 0.84 -9.20 18.98
CA ASP A 85 0.87 -10.60 19.40
C ASP A 85 0.26 -11.50 18.30
N SER A 86 0.62 -12.78 18.33
CA SER A 86 0.14 -13.77 17.35
C SER A 86 -1.25 -14.28 17.75
N TYR A 87 -2.15 -14.39 16.77
CA TYR A 87 -3.50 -14.91 16.91
C TYR A 87 -3.74 -16.00 15.87
N ASP A 88 -4.51 -17.04 16.21
CA ASP A 88 -4.73 -18.16 15.30
C ASP A 88 -5.98 -17.96 14.45
N ILE A 89 -5.84 -18.03 13.14
CA ILE A 89 -6.96 -18.29 12.23
C ILE A 89 -7.32 -19.76 12.40
N VAL A 90 -8.60 -20.05 12.68
CA VAL A 90 -9.08 -21.40 12.92
C VAL A 90 -9.93 -21.84 11.75
N ILE A 91 -9.61 -22.98 11.14
CA ILE A 91 -10.33 -23.57 10.02
C ILE A 91 -10.77 -24.97 10.43
N THR A 92 -12.06 -25.29 10.35
CA THR A 92 -12.57 -26.62 10.75
C THR A 92 -13.65 -27.18 9.84
N ASN A 93 -13.65 -28.49 9.62
CA ASN A 93 -14.76 -29.24 9.02
C ASN A 93 -15.22 -30.35 9.97
N GLY A 94 -15.57 -29.98 11.21
CA GLY A 94 -16.16 -30.85 12.24
C GLY A 94 -15.26 -31.94 12.84
N SER A 95 -14.52 -32.71 12.03
CA SER A 95 -13.53 -33.72 12.47
C SER A 95 -12.10 -33.22 12.43
N ASP A 96 -11.79 -32.31 11.52
CA ASP A 96 -10.46 -31.78 11.27
C ASP A 96 -10.42 -30.29 11.61
N THR A 97 -9.32 -29.86 12.21
CA THR A 97 -9.07 -28.48 12.62
C THR A 97 -7.64 -28.13 12.26
N GLU A 98 -7.47 -27.03 11.53
CA GLU A 98 -6.18 -26.45 11.20
C GLU A 98 -6.10 -25.04 11.75
N THR A 99 -4.93 -24.66 12.25
CA THR A 99 -4.69 -23.37 12.88
C THR A 99 -3.51 -22.68 12.24
N ILE A 100 -3.72 -21.47 11.75
CA ILE A 100 -2.72 -20.70 11.04
C ILE A 100 -2.49 -19.41 11.81
N SER A 101 -1.29 -19.22 12.33
CA SER A 101 -0.99 -18.01 13.10
C SER A 101 -0.93 -16.78 12.19
N THR A 102 -1.41 -15.65 12.71
CA THR A 102 -1.39 -14.36 12.04
C THR A 102 -1.19 -13.21 13.03
N ARG A 103 -0.66 -12.09 12.53
CA ARG A 103 -0.37 -10.86 13.27
C ARG A 103 -0.90 -9.66 12.50
N PHE A 104 -1.23 -8.61 13.22
CA PHE A 104 -1.56 -7.29 12.66
C PHE A 104 -0.30 -6.42 12.62
N ILE A 105 -0.30 -5.37 11.81
CA ILE A 105 0.75 -4.34 11.86
C ILE A 105 0.17 -3.07 12.46
N GLN A 106 0.89 -2.48 13.41
CA GLN A 106 0.61 -1.19 13.97
C GLN A 106 1.73 -0.21 13.63
N TYR A 107 1.36 0.96 13.09
CA TYR A 107 2.21 2.14 13.15
C TYR A 107 1.71 3.07 14.25
N ARG A 108 2.58 3.37 15.22
CA ARG A 108 2.35 4.34 16.29
C ARG A 108 3.27 5.53 16.10
N ASN A 109 2.68 6.71 15.92
CA ASN A 109 3.43 7.95 15.86
C ASN A 109 3.98 8.35 17.25
N GLY A 110 5.01 9.20 17.27
CA GLY A 110 5.49 9.89 18.47
C GLY A 110 5.51 11.38 18.27
N TYR A 111 4.45 11.92 17.66
CA TYR A 111 4.28 13.35 17.43
C TYR A 111 4.16 14.11 18.75
N ASN A 112 4.64 15.36 18.76
CA ASN A 112 4.63 16.18 19.95
C ASN A 112 3.46 17.19 19.97
N ASN A 113 2.91 17.55 18.80
CA ASN A 113 1.93 18.65 18.65
C ASN A 113 0.66 18.23 17.89
N LEU A 114 0.71 17.15 17.11
CA LEU A 114 -0.40 16.52 16.42
C LEU A 114 -0.88 15.34 17.24
N GLU A 115 -2.09 15.44 17.75
CA GLU A 115 -2.81 14.35 18.39
C GLU A 115 -3.52 13.57 17.30
N VAL A 116 -3.01 12.37 17.02
CA VAL A 116 -3.55 11.43 16.05
C VAL A 116 -3.24 10.01 16.52
N GLY A 117 -4.14 9.10 16.25
CA GLY A 117 -4.11 7.70 16.62
C GLY A 117 -3.06 6.88 15.86
N SER A 118 -3.18 5.57 16.02
CA SER A 118 -2.31 4.59 15.34
C SER A 118 -2.95 4.11 14.04
N MET A 119 -2.13 3.85 13.02
CA MET A 119 -2.60 3.13 11.83
C MET A 119 -2.44 1.63 12.05
N TRP A 120 -3.40 0.87 11.56
CA TRP A 120 -3.46 -0.57 11.69
C TRP A 120 -3.70 -1.23 10.35
N TYR A 121 -2.95 -2.29 10.08
CA TYR A 121 -3.21 -3.26 9.03
C TYR A 121 -3.63 -4.59 9.65
N GLU A 122 -4.80 -5.09 9.26
CA GLU A 122 -5.32 -6.42 9.58
C GLU A 122 -6.23 -6.88 8.44
N ASN A 123 -6.29 -8.19 8.14
CA ASN A 123 -7.32 -8.73 7.24
C ASN A 123 -7.48 -8.00 5.90
N SER A 124 -6.37 -7.52 5.33
CA SER A 124 -6.32 -6.67 4.13
C SER A 124 -6.90 -5.26 4.27
N ILE A 125 -7.29 -4.82 5.46
CA ILE A 125 -7.81 -3.48 5.73
C ILE A 125 -6.67 -2.61 6.24
N LEU A 126 -6.61 -1.36 5.79
CA LEU A 126 -5.79 -0.32 6.42
C LEU A 126 -6.69 0.76 6.99
N TYR A 127 -6.54 1.07 8.27
CA TYR A 127 -7.34 2.13 8.91
C TYR A 127 -6.57 2.89 9.98
N LEU A 128 -7.08 4.08 10.29
CA LEU A 128 -6.67 4.89 11.43
C LEU A 128 -7.59 4.63 12.62
N ASP A 129 -7.00 4.34 13.78
CA ASP A 129 -7.71 4.16 15.04
C ASP A 129 -7.73 5.44 15.88
N GLU A 130 -8.83 6.19 15.78
CA GLU A 130 -9.14 7.41 16.55
C GLU A 130 -10.23 7.13 17.58
N THR A 131 -10.31 5.92 18.16
CA THR A 131 -11.39 5.56 19.09
C THR A 131 -11.46 6.46 20.33
N GLN A 132 -10.40 7.22 20.62
CA GLN A 132 -10.37 8.25 21.67
C GLN A 132 -11.03 9.57 21.26
N ASP A 133 -11.12 9.87 19.95
CA ASP A 133 -11.47 11.21 19.43
C ASP A 133 -12.53 11.24 18.30
N GLY A 134 -12.89 10.09 17.71
CA GLY A 134 -13.82 10.09 16.56
C GLY A 134 -14.20 8.74 15.95
N GLY A 135 -13.67 7.61 16.43
CA GLY A 135 -13.96 6.28 15.88
C GLY A 135 -12.82 5.76 15.02
N ARG A 136 -13.10 4.99 13.96
CA ARG A 136 -12.05 4.47 13.06
C ARG A 136 -12.28 5.01 11.65
N VAL A 137 -11.19 5.30 10.93
CA VAL A 137 -11.23 5.80 9.54
C VAL A 137 -10.59 4.76 8.63
N ILE A 138 -11.39 4.15 7.75
CA ILE A 138 -10.90 3.17 6.77
C ILE A 138 -10.21 3.91 5.62
N TYR A 139 -8.96 3.53 5.33
CA TYR A 139 -8.20 4.03 4.19
C TYR A 139 -8.25 3.06 3.02
N GLU A 140 -8.09 1.77 3.30
CA GLU A 140 -8.15 0.70 2.30
C GLU A 140 -9.12 -0.37 2.77
N ASP A 141 -9.98 -0.81 1.84
CA ASP A 141 -11.03 -1.78 2.11
C ASP A 141 -10.48 -3.22 2.17
N GLN A 142 -11.28 -4.13 2.70
CA GLN A 142 -10.95 -5.55 2.76
C GLN A 142 -10.81 -6.15 1.36
N GLN A 143 -9.94 -7.16 1.23
CA GLN A 143 -9.81 -8.02 0.05
C GLN A 143 -9.88 -9.51 0.44
N LEU A 144 -10.58 -9.79 1.55
CA LEU A 144 -10.92 -11.16 1.94
C LEU A 144 -11.93 -11.77 0.97
N VAL A 145 -12.88 -10.99 0.47
CA VAL A 145 -13.89 -11.47 -0.48
C VAL A 145 -13.61 -10.90 -1.85
N THR A 146 -13.51 -11.78 -2.85
CA THR A 146 -13.36 -11.37 -4.25
C THR A 146 -14.55 -11.80 -5.11
N ASP A 147 -14.68 -11.16 -6.28
CA ASP A 147 -15.75 -11.45 -7.24
C ASP A 147 -15.84 -12.95 -7.52
N GLY A 148 -16.96 -13.57 -7.15
CA GLY A 148 -17.17 -15.02 -7.34
C GLY A 148 -17.29 -15.85 -6.06
N ASN A 149 -17.54 -15.24 -4.90
CA ASN A 149 -17.81 -15.97 -3.63
C ASN A 149 -16.59 -16.73 -3.07
N THR A 150 -15.38 -16.26 -3.40
CA THR A 150 -14.12 -16.80 -2.89
C THR A 150 -13.66 -16.01 -1.68
N LEU A 151 -13.37 -16.71 -0.58
CA LEU A 151 -12.69 -16.18 0.60
C LEU A 151 -11.18 -16.39 0.47
N ARG A 152 -10.43 -15.29 0.43
CA ARG A 152 -8.98 -15.25 0.34
C ARG A 152 -8.39 -14.64 1.60
N ILE A 153 -7.65 -15.44 2.35
CA ILE A 153 -7.01 -15.03 3.60
C ILE A 153 -5.51 -14.91 3.34
N THR A 154 -4.93 -13.76 3.68
CA THR A 154 -3.47 -13.56 3.70
C THR A 154 -3.03 -13.30 5.14
N ALA A 155 -2.51 -14.35 5.77
CA ALA A 155 -2.01 -14.34 7.13
C ALA A 155 -0.58 -13.81 7.18
N LEU A 156 -0.35 -12.75 7.95
CA LEU A 156 0.98 -12.20 8.19
C LEU A 156 1.63 -12.89 9.39
N GLN A 157 2.87 -13.36 9.26
CA GLN A 157 3.62 -14.08 10.29
C GLN A 157 4.96 -13.40 10.62
N ASN A 158 5.57 -13.90 11.69
CA ASN A 158 6.84 -13.46 12.26
C ASN A 158 6.77 -12.11 12.98
N GLU A 159 7.63 -11.94 13.98
CA GLU A 159 7.70 -10.70 14.76
C GLU A 159 8.49 -9.61 14.06
N PHE A 160 7.97 -8.39 14.12
CA PHE A 160 8.67 -7.19 13.70
C PHE A 160 8.45 -6.06 14.70
N ASP A 161 9.52 -5.36 15.06
CA ASP A 161 9.50 -4.14 15.87
C ASP A 161 10.67 -3.28 15.40
N GLN A 162 10.37 -2.08 14.93
CA GLN A 162 11.35 -1.03 14.69
C GLN A 162 10.82 0.30 15.20
N SER A 163 11.71 1.10 15.78
CA SER A 163 11.39 2.44 16.27
C SER A 163 12.48 3.43 15.88
N GLY A 164 12.10 4.66 15.53
CA GLY A 164 13.06 5.72 15.24
C GLY A 164 12.49 6.87 14.42
N THR A 165 13.40 7.72 13.94
CA THR A 165 13.09 8.86 13.05
C THR A 165 13.51 8.60 11.60
N GLY A 166 14.00 7.39 11.32
CA GLY A 166 14.48 6.98 10.00
C GLY A 166 13.50 6.05 9.31
N ARG A 167 13.94 5.47 8.20
CA ARG A 167 13.18 4.47 7.45
C ARG A 167 13.33 3.08 8.08
N ALA A 168 12.24 2.31 8.08
CA ALA A 168 12.26 0.88 8.34
C ALA A 168 11.73 0.14 7.10
N THR A 169 12.47 -0.87 6.65
CA THR A 169 12.06 -1.73 5.53
C THR A 169 11.45 -3.02 6.09
N LEU A 170 10.26 -3.34 5.63
CA LEU A 170 9.57 -4.61 5.84
C LEU A 170 9.89 -5.49 4.64
N GLU A 171 10.74 -6.47 4.86
CA GLU A 171 11.03 -7.53 3.89
C GLU A 171 9.96 -8.61 4.05
N LEU A 172 9.22 -8.90 2.99
CA LEU A 172 8.04 -9.75 3.01
C LEU A 172 8.31 -10.96 2.12
N TYR A 173 8.28 -12.14 2.71
CA TYR A 173 8.58 -13.39 2.02
C TYR A 173 7.33 -14.27 2.00
N PRO A 174 6.88 -14.74 0.83
CA PRO A 174 5.79 -15.71 0.76
C PRO A 174 6.21 -17.06 1.33
N THR A 175 5.24 -17.92 1.60
CA THR A 175 5.51 -19.33 1.90
C THR A 175 5.89 -20.11 0.64
N GLU A 176 7.07 -20.71 0.64
CA GLU A 176 7.52 -21.60 -0.45
C GLU A 176 6.88 -23.01 -0.39
N ALA A 177 6.43 -23.46 0.79
CA ALA A 177 5.87 -24.79 0.99
C ALA A 177 4.35 -24.84 0.78
N VAL A 178 3.88 -25.69 -0.14
CA VAL A 178 2.45 -26.01 -0.26
C VAL A 178 2.07 -26.98 0.86
N THR A 179 1.26 -26.53 1.82
CA THR A 179 0.65 -27.35 2.88
C THR A 179 -0.85 -27.55 2.65
N ALA A 180 -1.32 -27.40 1.40
CA ALA A 180 -2.73 -27.50 1.04
C ALA A 180 -3.44 -28.78 1.50
N ASP A 181 -2.69 -29.87 1.75
CA ASP A 181 -3.23 -31.13 2.29
C ASP A 181 -3.69 -31.01 3.76
N ASP A 182 -3.25 -29.98 4.49
CA ASP A 182 -3.58 -29.73 5.90
C ASP A 182 -4.82 -28.82 6.05
N ILE A 183 -5.25 -28.09 5.00
CA ILE A 183 -6.45 -27.25 5.08
C ILE A 183 -7.70 -28.11 4.90
N PRO A 184 -8.65 -28.10 5.87
CA PRO A 184 -9.90 -28.83 5.74
C PRO A 184 -10.68 -28.44 4.47
N THR A 185 -11.29 -29.43 3.82
CA THR A 185 -12.17 -29.26 2.65
C THR A 185 -13.55 -29.82 2.96
N GLY A 186 -14.59 -29.39 2.26
CA GLY A 186 -16.00 -29.72 2.55
C GLY A 186 -16.76 -28.52 3.12
N ASP A 187 -17.67 -28.76 4.05
CA ASP A 187 -18.32 -27.71 4.83
C ASP A 187 -17.32 -27.19 5.88
N VAL A 188 -16.76 -26.01 5.66
CA VAL A 188 -15.68 -25.45 6.47
C VAL A 188 -16.16 -24.20 7.20
N ASP A 189 -15.97 -24.19 8.52
CA ASP A 189 -16.12 -23.01 9.36
C ASP A 189 -14.76 -22.36 9.57
N ILE A 190 -14.67 -21.05 9.34
CA ILE A 190 -13.45 -20.24 9.46
C ILE A 190 -13.67 -19.12 10.47
N THR A 191 -12.77 -19.00 11.44
CA THR A 191 -12.70 -17.87 12.36
C THR A 191 -11.39 -17.12 12.14
N VAL A 192 -11.47 -15.84 11.79
CA VAL A 192 -10.33 -14.96 11.55
C VAL A 192 -10.26 -13.90 12.66
N PRO A 193 -9.10 -13.68 13.31
CA PRO A 193 -8.99 -12.66 14.35
C PRO A 193 -9.15 -11.26 13.76
N THR A 194 -9.90 -10.38 14.43
CA THR A 194 -10.05 -8.98 14.01
C THR A 194 -10.23 -8.02 15.18
N ARG A 195 -9.77 -6.77 15.05
CA ARG A 195 -10.04 -5.70 16.03
C ARG A 195 -11.35 -4.97 15.75
N LEU A 196 -11.98 -5.18 14.60
CA LEU A 196 -13.19 -4.49 14.16
C LEU A 196 -14.44 -5.32 14.51
N THR A 197 -15.47 -4.67 15.05
CA THR A 197 -16.78 -5.31 15.30
C THR A 197 -17.67 -5.29 14.06
N ALA A 198 -18.77 -6.05 14.10
CA ALA A 198 -19.80 -6.01 13.05
C ALA A 198 -20.38 -4.59 12.88
N ASP A 199 -20.72 -3.92 13.99
CA ASP A 199 -21.31 -2.57 13.97
C ASP A 199 -20.35 -1.48 13.49
N GLN A 200 -19.04 -1.69 13.63
CA GLN A 200 -18.04 -0.71 13.21
C GLN A 200 -17.70 -0.80 11.72
N TYR A 201 -17.70 -2.01 11.15
CA TYR A 201 -17.21 -2.22 9.79
C TYR A 201 -17.74 -3.51 9.14
N TRP A 202 -17.51 -4.67 9.75
CA TRP A 202 -17.70 -5.95 9.04
C TRP A 202 -19.14 -6.23 8.62
N GLY A 203 -20.12 -5.79 9.42
CA GLY A 203 -21.54 -5.98 9.11
C GLY A 203 -21.95 -5.24 7.83
N ASP A 204 -21.37 -4.06 7.59
CA ASP A 204 -21.60 -3.27 6.38
C ASP A 204 -20.74 -3.77 5.20
N ALA A 205 -19.46 -4.06 5.45
CA ALA A 205 -18.52 -4.53 4.43
C ALA A 205 -18.92 -5.89 3.83
N MET A 206 -19.58 -6.75 4.61
CA MET A 206 -20.00 -8.10 4.19
C MET A 206 -21.49 -8.18 3.81
N GLN A 207 -22.19 -7.05 3.65
CA GLN A 207 -23.60 -7.08 3.25
C GLN A 207 -23.80 -7.85 1.94
N GLY A 208 -24.65 -8.87 1.99
CA GLY A 208 -25.00 -9.68 0.81
C GLY A 208 -24.10 -10.88 0.56
N GLN A 209 -23.05 -11.09 1.36
CA GLN A 209 -22.23 -12.31 1.31
C GLN A 209 -22.93 -13.43 2.09
N SER A 210 -23.21 -14.56 1.42
CA SER A 210 -23.97 -15.65 2.03
C SER A 210 -23.16 -16.55 2.97
N PHE A 211 -21.83 -16.47 2.88
CA PHE A 211 -20.89 -17.25 3.70
C PHE A 211 -20.36 -16.46 4.91
N TYR A 212 -20.90 -15.27 5.18
CA TYR A 212 -20.55 -14.46 6.35
C TYR A 212 -21.54 -14.72 7.49
N ASP A 213 -21.04 -15.14 8.65
CA ASP A 213 -21.87 -15.54 9.80
C ASP A 213 -21.89 -14.49 10.92
N GLY A 214 -20.92 -13.59 10.95
CA GLY A 214 -20.92 -12.47 11.89
C GLY A 214 -19.56 -12.14 12.46
N VAL A 215 -19.58 -11.42 13.59
CA VAL A 215 -18.41 -11.19 14.43
C VAL A 215 -18.76 -11.55 15.87
N THR A 216 -18.00 -12.47 16.46
CA THR A 216 -18.09 -12.84 17.87
C THR A 216 -17.14 -11.96 18.69
N GLU A 217 -17.70 -11.13 19.58
CA GLU A 217 -16.90 -10.20 20.38
C GLU A 217 -15.99 -10.92 21.39
N ASP A 218 -14.71 -10.55 21.41
CA ASP A 218 -13.73 -10.99 22.42
C ASP A 218 -13.50 -12.52 22.37
N ASP A 219 -13.63 -13.11 21.17
CA ASP A 219 -13.40 -14.54 20.92
C ASP A 219 -11.94 -14.96 21.16
N TYR A 220 -11.01 -14.00 21.07
CA TYR A 220 -9.60 -14.19 21.41
C TYR A 220 -9.30 -13.57 22.79
N GLU A 221 -8.80 -12.33 22.79
CA GLU A 221 -8.59 -11.54 23.99
C GLU A 221 -9.41 -10.24 23.91
N THR A 222 -9.49 -9.50 25.02
CA THR A 222 -10.29 -8.28 25.06
C THR A 222 -9.87 -7.29 23.96
N GLY A 223 -10.82 -6.94 23.10
CA GLY A 223 -10.63 -6.07 21.93
C GLY A 223 -10.24 -6.78 20.64
N ILE A 224 -10.12 -8.11 20.67
CA ILE A 224 -9.86 -8.97 19.52
C ILE A 224 -11.02 -9.97 19.39
N HIS A 225 -11.78 -9.83 18.31
CA HIS A 225 -13.01 -10.52 18.01
C HIS A 225 -12.77 -11.62 16.95
N GLY A 226 -13.69 -12.57 16.82
CA GLY A 226 -13.68 -13.60 15.79
C GLY A 226 -14.58 -13.21 14.62
N LEU A 227 -14.01 -13.03 13.43
CA LEU A 227 -14.74 -12.85 12.18
C LEU A 227 -15.08 -14.23 11.59
N GLU A 228 -16.37 -14.55 11.48
CA GLU A 228 -16.85 -15.91 11.20
C GLU A 228 -17.37 -16.07 9.78
N PHE A 229 -16.97 -17.17 9.13
CA PHE A 229 -17.43 -17.59 7.81
C PHE A 229 -17.72 -19.09 7.75
N SER A 230 -18.74 -19.48 6.98
CA SER A 230 -19.05 -20.88 6.64
C SER A 230 -19.08 -21.05 5.12
N ILE A 231 -18.17 -21.87 4.57
CA ILE A 231 -17.96 -22.08 3.13
C ILE A 231 -18.04 -23.57 2.78
N ASP A 232 -18.77 -23.91 1.71
CA ASP A 232 -18.82 -25.27 1.16
C ASP A 232 -17.81 -25.43 0.01
N THR A 233 -16.62 -25.95 0.34
CA THR A 233 -15.55 -26.23 -0.63
C THR A 233 -15.67 -27.61 -1.28
N THR A 234 -16.78 -28.34 -1.13
CA THR A 234 -16.96 -29.70 -1.71
C THR A 234 -16.90 -29.69 -3.24
N GLN A 235 -17.44 -28.63 -3.85
CA GLN A 235 -17.60 -28.51 -5.30
C GLN A 235 -16.40 -27.81 -5.94
N ASP A 236 -15.81 -26.84 -5.25
CA ASP A 236 -14.63 -26.11 -5.70
C ASP A 236 -13.74 -25.74 -4.49
N SER A 237 -12.59 -26.41 -4.39
CA SER A 237 -11.59 -26.10 -3.35
C SER A 237 -10.89 -24.75 -3.56
N ASN A 238 -11.20 -24.01 -4.63
CA ASN A 238 -10.73 -22.64 -4.84
C ASN A 238 -11.59 -21.58 -4.13
N GLU A 239 -12.75 -21.95 -3.56
CA GLU A 239 -13.60 -21.02 -2.82
C GLU A 239 -12.98 -20.57 -1.49
N LEU A 240 -12.01 -21.33 -0.97
CA LEU A 240 -11.13 -20.93 0.12
C LEU A 240 -9.68 -20.88 -0.39
N GLN A 241 -9.02 -19.73 -0.20
CA GLN A 241 -7.62 -19.53 -0.52
C GLN A 241 -6.91 -18.99 0.72
N VAL A 242 -5.81 -19.60 1.11
CA VAL A 242 -5.06 -19.20 2.30
C VAL A 242 -3.60 -19.08 1.96
N ASN A 243 -3.02 -17.92 2.29
CA ASN A 243 -1.64 -17.59 2.02
C ASN A 243 -0.99 -17.07 3.30
N THR A 244 0.23 -17.51 3.60
CA THR A 244 1.05 -16.94 4.66
C THR A 244 2.20 -16.11 4.09
N VAL A 245 2.46 -14.98 4.73
CA VAL A 245 3.55 -14.05 4.39
C VAL A 245 4.35 -13.75 5.65
N GLY A 246 5.65 -13.93 5.60
CA GLY A 246 6.55 -13.76 6.74
C GLY A 246 7.31 -12.46 6.62
N ILE A 247 7.45 -11.73 7.73
CA ILE A 247 8.33 -10.56 7.79
C ILE A 247 9.77 -11.03 8.09
N ARG A 248 10.76 -10.45 7.39
CA ARG A 248 12.23 -10.72 7.46
C ARG A 248 12.70 -12.11 7.03
N SER A 249 11.83 -13.10 7.09
CA SER A 249 12.07 -14.47 6.68
C SER A 249 10.76 -15.08 6.21
N GLU A 250 10.84 -16.24 5.57
CA GLU A 250 9.67 -17.05 5.27
C GLU A 250 8.86 -17.36 6.55
N PRO A 251 7.54 -17.63 6.41
CA PRO A 251 6.67 -18.05 7.50
C PRO A 251 7.13 -19.35 8.19
N ASP A 252 7.17 -19.36 9.53
CA ASP A 252 7.51 -20.55 10.34
C ASP A 252 6.48 -20.91 11.43
N GLU A 253 5.39 -20.14 11.57
CA GLU A 253 4.32 -20.31 12.56
C GLU A 253 3.09 -21.01 11.94
N GLY A 254 3.26 -22.24 11.46
CA GLY A 254 2.20 -22.95 10.73
C GLY A 254 1.98 -22.36 9.33
N PRO A 255 3.00 -22.42 8.45
CA PRO A 255 2.91 -21.88 7.11
C PRO A 255 1.82 -22.58 6.30
N ALA A 256 0.96 -21.79 5.67
CA ALA A 256 -0.17 -22.26 4.89
C ALA A 256 -0.18 -21.62 3.51
N LYS A 257 -0.24 -22.48 2.49
CA LYS A 257 -0.43 -22.05 1.11
C LYS A 257 -1.42 -22.96 0.41
N GLN A 258 -2.55 -22.40 0.03
CA GLN A 258 -3.62 -23.06 -0.68
C GLN A 258 -4.08 -22.20 -1.86
N ASN A 259 -4.00 -22.77 -3.06
CA ASN A 259 -4.58 -22.22 -4.29
C ASN A 259 -4.05 -20.85 -4.74
N VAL A 260 -2.74 -20.62 -4.60
CA VAL A 260 -2.06 -19.58 -5.37
C VAL A 260 -1.82 -20.10 -6.78
N GLY A 261 -2.67 -19.73 -7.74
CA GLY A 261 -2.46 -19.97 -9.17
C GLY A 261 -2.26 -21.45 -9.55
N SER A 262 -3.34 -22.11 -9.98
CA SER A 262 -3.25 -23.42 -10.64
C SER A 262 -2.42 -23.37 -11.93
N GLY A 263 -1.11 -23.58 -11.81
CA GLY A 263 -0.22 -24.09 -12.85
C GLY A 263 0.16 -25.52 -12.48
N SER A 264 -0.44 -26.49 -13.18
CA SER A 264 -0.43 -27.93 -12.92
C SER A 264 0.91 -28.58 -12.54
N ASN A 265 0.83 -29.59 -11.66
CA ASN A 265 1.82 -30.67 -11.57
C ASN A 265 1.98 -31.37 -12.93
N ASP A 266 3.14 -31.20 -13.59
CA ASP A 266 4.09 -32.25 -13.98
C ASP A 266 4.94 -31.84 -15.20
N ASP A 267 6.22 -32.17 -15.09
CA ASP A 267 7.29 -32.21 -16.08
C ASP A 267 7.85 -30.89 -16.67
N SER A 268 9.18 -30.86 -16.63
CA SER A 268 10.09 -29.90 -17.22
C SER A 268 9.69 -29.41 -18.62
N THR A 269 9.38 -28.11 -18.74
CA THR A 269 9.80 -27.15 -19.80
C THR A 269 8.95 -25.86 -19.74
N THR A 270 9.53 -24.71 -19.41
CA THR A 270 8.97 -23.35 -19.60
C THR A 270 8.44 -23.10 -21.03
N PRO A 271 7.53 -22.11 -21.28
CA PRO A 271 6.26 -21.71 -20.63
C PRO A 271 5.08 -21.67 -21.66
N PRO A 272 3.82 -21.32 -21.26
CA PRO A 272 3.41 -19.91 -21.19
C PRO A 272 2.66 -19.56 -19.90
N SER A 273 2.79 -18.29 -19.51
CA SER A 273 2.17 -17.61 -18.37
C SER A 273 0.66 -17.46 -18.53
N ASP A 274 -0.11 -17.97 -17.57
CA ASP A 274 -1.38 -17.34 -17.17
C ASP A 274 -1.09 -16.56 -15.88
N GLY A 275 -0.37 -15.44 -16.03
CA GLY A 275 0.09 -14.59 -14.93
C GLY A 275 -0.99 -13.58 -14.51
N VAL A 276 -0.96 -13.12 -13.26
CA VAL A 276 -1.77 -11.99 -12.74
C VAL A 276 -1.83 -10.86 -13.78
N ARG A 277 -3.03 -10.30 -14.05
CA ARG A 277 -3.18 -9.13 -14.92
C ARG A 277 -2.24 -8.02 -14.47
N GLY A 278 -1.45 -7.47 -15.38
CA GLY A 278 -0.45 -6.48 -15.05
C GLY A 278 0.41 -6.12 -16.25
N PHE A 279 1.67 -5.77 -15.98
CA PHE A 279 2.63 -5.41 -17.01
C PHE A 279 3.72 -6.47 -17.12
N THR A 280 4.12 -6.80 -18.35
CA THR A 280 5.38 -7.51 -18.62
C THR A 280 6.58 -6.57 -18.47
N SER A 281 6.38 -5.29 -18.77
CA SER A 281 7.40 -4.25 -18.63
C SER A 281 6.75 -2.88 -18.58
N VAL A 282 7.32 -1.96 -17.81
CA VAL A 282 7.04 -0.53 -17.89
C VAL A 282 8.34 0.21 -18.11
N ASN A 283 8.31 1.34 -18.80
CA ASN A 283 9.47 2.20 -18.97
C ASN A 283 9.09 3.67 -19.03
N ALA A 284 9.80 4.49 -18.25
CA ALA A 284 9.86 5.93 -18.38
C ALA A 284 11.16 6.32 -19.10
N GLY A 285 11.05 6.97 -20.25
CA GLY A 285 12.21 7.40 -21.03
C GLY A 285 12.98 8.51 -20.32
N ASN A 286 14.31 8.46 -20.42
CA ASN A 286 15.17 9.53 -19.92
C ASN A 286 14.88 10.86 -20.65
N LEU A 287 15.16 11.96 -19.95
CA LEU A 287 15.05 13.32 -20.48
C LEU A 287 16.40 14.01 -20.40
N ASN A 288 16.81 14.66 -21.49
CA ASN A 288 18.06 15.42 -21.47
C ASN A 288 17.87 16.74 -20.73
N LYS A 289 18.67 16.99 -19.70
CA LYS A 289 18.70 18.26 -19.01
C LYS A 289 19.16 19.38 -19.96
N ASN A 290 18.25 20.25 -20.38
CA ASN A 290 18.57 21.36 -21.26
C ASN A 290 17.53 22.49 -21.24
N ASP A 291 17.92 23.68 -21.73
CA ASP A 291 17.04 24.86 -21.73
C ASP A 291 15.93 24.80 -22.81
N SER A 292 15.97 23.81 -23.71
CA SER A 292 14.94 23.57 -24.72
C SER A 292 13.99 22.45 -24.25
N PRO A 293 12.70 22.51 -24.62
CA PRO A 293 11.82 21.39 -24.40
C PRO A 293 12.28 20.16 -25.19
N ASP A 294 12.16 18.97 -24.59
CA ASP A 294 12.47 17.68 -25.20
C ASP A 294 11.21 16.79 -25.22
N ASN A 295 11.28 15.69 -25.96
CA ASN A 295 10.25 14.67 -25.98
C ASN A 295 10.61 13.56 -24.98
N GLN A 296 9.62 13.04 -24.29
CA GLN A 296 9.73 11.87 -23.43
C GLN A 296 8.78 10.79 -23.91
N PHE A 297 9.24 9.54 -23.85
CA PHE A 297 8.43 8.37 -24.19
C PHE A 297 8.15 7.59 -22.92
N PHE A 298 6.89 7.21 -22.74
CA PHE A 298 6.49 6.25 -21.72
C PHE A 298 6.00 5.00 -22.43
N THR A 299 6.54 3.84 -22.08
CA THR A 299 6.11 2.58 -22.68
C THR A 299 5.64 1.59 -21.62
N PHE A 300 4.66 0.77 -21.95
CA PHE A 300 4.29 -0.36 -21.13
C PHE A 300 3.84 -1.53 -22.00
N THR A 301 4.10 -2.74 -21.55
CA THR A 301 3.65 -3.97 -22.20
C THR A 301 2.75 -4.70 -21.23
N VAL A 302 1.52 -5.00 -21.61
CA VAL A 302 0.58 -5.73 -20.73
C VAL A 302 0.85 -7.24 -20.79
N ASN A 303 0.82 -7.94 -19.65
CA ASN A 303 1.03 -9.39 -19.61
C ASN A 303 -0.27 -10.19 -19.88
N GLN A 304 -1.40 -9.49 -19.94
CA GLN A 304 -2.74 -9.99 -20.21
C GLN A 304 -3.54 -8.95 -21.01
N THR A 305 -4.68 -9.33 -21.57
CA THR A 305 -5.53 -8.40 -22.33
C THR A 305 -5.92 -7.18 -21.48
N LEU A 306 -5.75 -5.98 -22.03
CA LEU A 306 -6.32 -4.72 -21.55
C LEU A 306 -7.65 -4.52 -22.31
N PRO A 307 -8.82 -4.72 -21.67
CA PRO A 307 -10.12 -4.59 -22.30
C PRO A 307 -10.41 -3.17 -22.79
N ASP A 308 -11.32 -3.07 -23.77
CA ASP A 308 -11.89 -1.81 -24.22
C ASP A 308 -12.40 -0.94 -23.04
N GLY A 309 -11.96 0.32 -22.99
CA GLY A 309 -12.31 1.28 -21.94
C GLY A 309 -11.53 1.15 -20.63
N GLU A 310 -10.67 0.13 -20.44
CA GLU A 310 -9.79 0.04 -19.26
C GLU A 310 -8.69 1.12 -19.35
N THR A 311 -8.30 1.68 -18.20
CA THR A 311 -7.33 2.78 -18.14
C THR A 311 -6.00 2.37 -17.53
N VAL A 312 -4.91 2.96 -18.01
CA VAL A 312 -3.60 2.94 -17.37
C VAL A 312 -3.22 4.37 -17.00
N THR A 313 -3.03 4.61 -15.71
CA THR A 313 -2.58 5.88 -15.14
C THR A 313 -1.08 5.86 -14.94
N ILE A 314 -0.38 6.84 -15.51
CA ILE A 314 1.06 7.05 -15.32
C ILE A 314 1.22 8.25 -14.39
N ASN A 315 1.68 8.02 -13.16
CA ASN A 315 1.84 9.06 -12.15
C ASN A 315 3.23 9.71 -12.25
N LEU A 316 3.26 11.04 -12.37
CA LEU A 316 4.48 11.85 -12.50
C LEU A 316 4.68 12.79 -11.29
N ASP A 317 4.02 12.54 -10.16
CA ASP A 317 3.99 13.44 -9.00
C ASP A 317 5.40 13.62 -8.39
N ASP A 318 6.24 12.58 -8.44
CA ASP A 318 7.64 12.66 -7.99
C ASP A 318 8.44 13.72 -8.76
N THR A 319 8.07 13.98 -10.01
CA THR A 319 8.68 15.05 -10.84
C THR A 319 8.23 16.45 -10.44
N GLN A 320 7.11 16.57 -9.72
CA GLN A 320 6.50 17.85 -9.32
C GLN A 320 6.85 18.24 -7.86
N ASN A 321 7.56 17.38 -7.12
CA ASN A 321 7.74 17.46 -5.66
C ASN A 321 8.75 18.50 -5.14
N ALA A 322 9.18 19.46 -5.95
CA ALA A 322 9.99 20.57 -5.48
C ALA A 322 9.11 21.78 -5.17
N ASN A 323 8.63 21.89 -3.94
CA ASN A 323 7.96 23.11 -3.45
C ASN A 323 8.94 23.95 -2.59
N PRO A 324 9.09 25.27 -2.85
CA PRO A 324 8.50 26.04 -3.95
C PRO A 324 9.04 25.61 -5.29
N PHE A 325 8.16 25.51 -6.31
CA PHE A 325 8.51 25.27 -7.72
C PHE A 325 9.76 26.08 -8.02
N VAL A 326 10.92 25.42 -8.04
CA VAL A 326 12.14 26.05 -8.47
C VAL A 326 12.08 25.98 -9.99
N SER A 327 12.58 27.00 -10.68
CA SER A 327 12.60 27.04 -12.16
C SER A 327 13.44 25.94 -12.83
N ASP A 328 13.83 24.93 -12.06
CA ASP A 328 14.91 24.00 -12.31
C ASP A 328 14.39 22.53 -12.30
N ASP A 329 13.10 22.27 -12.05
CA ASP A 329 12.49 20.93 -12.04
C ASP A 329 11.74 20.59 -13.34
N ILE A 330 11.34 19.32 -13.50
CA ILE A 330 10.63 18.86 -14.71
C ILE A 330 9.22 19.46 -14.74
N ASP A 331 8.94 20.20 -15.81
CA ASP A 331 7.70 20.90 -16.02
C ASP A 331 6.88 20.24 -17.15
N TYR A 332 5.84 19.50 -16.76
CA TYR A 332 4.83 18.95 -17.66
C TYR A 332 3.64 19.89 -17.89
N SER A 333 3.58 21.07 -17.25
CA SER A 333 2.44 22.00 -17.34
C SER A 333 2.23 22.57 -18.74
N SER A 334 3.26 22.54 -19.58
CA SER A 334 3.19 22.93 -21.00
C SER A 334 3.34 21.77 -21.98
N ALA A 335 3.48 20.54 -21.49
CA ALA A 335 3.65 19.36 -22.33
C ALA A 335 2.38 19.03 -23.13
N SER A 336 2.51 18.27 -24.22
CA SER A 336 1.39 17.81 -25.05
C SER A 336 1.55 16.34 -25.42
N LEU A 337 0.43 15.61 -25.46
CA LEU A 337 0.38 14.22 -25.92
C LEU A 337 0.17 14.17 -27.43
N GLN A 338 0.87 13.27 -28.11
CA GLN A 338 0.61 12.97 -29.53
C GLN A 338 -0.36 11.79 -29.72
N ASN A 339 -0.64 11.05 -28.65
CA ASN A 339 -1.56 9.92 -28.64
C ASN A 339 -3.01 10.40 -28.42
N ASN A 340 -3.92 10.02 -29.32
CA ASN A 340 -5.35 10.33 -29.17
C ASN A 340 -6.01 9.60 -28.00
N ASP A 341 -5.43 8.47 -27.59
CA ASP A 341 -5.95 7.57 -26.56
C ASP A 341 -5.38 7.88 -25.17
N ALA A 342 -4.57 8.93 -25.06
CA ALA A 342 -4.02 9.40 -23.81
C ALA A 342 -4.46 10.84 -23.51
N SER A 343 -4.65 11.14 -22.23
CA SER A 343 -4.97 12.48 -21.75
C SER A 343 -4.14 12.85 -20.54
N PHE A 344 -4.00 14.14 -20.27
CA PHE A 344 -3.38 14.62 -19.04
C PHE A 344 -4.45 14.92 -17.99
N ASP A 345 -4.20 14.51 -16.76
CA ASP A 345 -4.82 15.10 -15.58
C ASP A 345 -3.78 15.94 -14.84
N ARG A 346 -4.10 17.22 -14.58
CA ARG A 346 -3.15 18.21 -14.08
C ARG A 346 -3.71 18.94 -12.86
N GLY A 347 -3.13 18.63 -11.71
CA GLY A 347 -3.27 19.39 -10.47
C GLY A 347 -2.15 20.41 -10.29
N TYR A 348 -2.20 21.13 -9.16
CA TYR A 348 -1.18 22.12 -8.79
C TYR A 348 0.16 21.49 -8.41
N ALA A 349 0.15 20.26 -7.88
CA ALA A 349 1.34 19.51 -7.44
C ALA A 349 1.28 18.03 -7.87
N ALA A 350 0.34 17.69 -8.75
CA ALA A 350 0.13 16.33 -9.22
C ALA A 350 -0.08 16.34 -10.73
N VAL A 351 0.61 15.48 -11.45
CA VAL A 351 0.46 15.32 -12.90
C VAL A 351 0.40 13.85 -13.21
N SER A 352 -0.63 13.43 -13.93
CA SER A 352 -0.73 12.08 -14.44
C SER A 352 -1.12 12.05 -15.91
N ILE A 353 -0.74 10.97 -16.58
CA ILE A 353 -1.19 10.64 -17.93
C ILE A 353 -2.15 9.47 -17.82
N ILE A 354 -3.35 9.61 -18.36
CA ILE A 354 -4.36 8.57 -18.37
C ILE A 354 -4.49 8.06 -19.80
N TYR A 355 -4.01 6.84 -20.03
CA TYR A 355 -4.27 6.08 -21.26
C TYR A 355 -5.59 5.32 -21.12
N THR A 356 -6.46 5.37 -22.13
CA THR A 356 -7.71 4.60 -22.18
C THR A 356 -7.70 3.72 -23.43
N ALA A 357 -7.92 2.42 -23.28
CA ALA A 357 -7.96 1.51 -24.43
C ALA A 357 -9.18 1.80 -25.33
N ASP A 358 -8.98 2.03 -26.63
CA ASP A 358 -10.04 2.17 -27.67
C ASP A 358 -10.38 0.82 -28.33
N GLY A 359 -10.39 -0.25 -27.52
CA GLY A 359 -10.57 -1.64 -27.91
C GLY A 359 -9.70 -2.62 -27.12
N ASP A 360 -10.00 -3.91 -27.21
CA ASP A 360 -9.23 -4.95 -26.53
C ASP A 360 -7.78 -5.02 -27.04
N ILE A 361 -6.81 -4.77 -26.15
CA ILE A 361 -5.38 -4.83 -26.42
C ILE A 361 -4.84 -6.17 -25.91
N PRO A 362 -4.33 -7.07 -26.77
CA PRO A 362 -3.89 -8.40 -26.34
C PRO A 362 -2.60 -8.36 -25.52
N ALA A 363 -2.41 -9.41 -24.70
CA ALA A 363 -1.17 -9.66 -23.96
C ALA A 363 0.07 -9.58 -24.87
N GLY A 364 1.16 -9.02 -24.33
CA GLY A 364 2.42 -8.79 -25.04
C GLY A 364 2.42 -7.59 -25.98
N THR A 365 1.31 -6.85 -26.09
CA THR A 365 1.29 -5.60 -26.86
C THR A 365 1.97 -4.49 -26.07
N GLN A 366 2.97 -3.86 -26.69
CA GLN A 366 3.61 -2.67 -26.16
C GLN A 366 2.82 -1.44 -26.61
N ILE A 367 2.50 -0.58 -25.66
CA ILE A 367 1.94 0.75 -25.86
C ILE A 367 3.04 1.76 -25.61
N GLU A 368 3.13 2.76 -26.47
CA GLU A 368 4.07 3.88 -26.37
C GLU A 368 3.27 5.18 -26.37
N ILE A 369 3.58 6.04 -25.39
CA ILE A 369 2.98 7.36 -25.22
C ILE A 369 4.07 8.39 -25.39
N GLU A 370 3.94 9.23 -26.42
CA GLU A 370 4.86 10.33 -26.67
C GLU A 370 4.33 11.60 -26.00
N VAL A 371 5.14 12.11 -25.08
CA VAL A 371 4.94 13.41 -24.44
C VAL A 371 5.94 14.38 -25.04
N THR A 372 5.41 15.45 -25.63
CA THR A 372 6.19 16.48 -26.31
C THR A 372 6.22 17.76 -25.49
N ASN A 373 7.22 18.61 -25.74
CA ASN A 373 7.36 19.91 -25.09
C ASN A 373 7.52 19.80 -23.54
N VAL A 374 8.19 18.74 -23.07
CA VAL A 374 8.56 18.60 -21.64
C VAL A 374 9.77 19.45 -21.37
N ARG A 375 9.73 20.28 -20.33
CA ARG A 375 10.87 21.11 -19.95
C ARG A 375 11.61 20.47 -18.80
N TYR A 376 12.89 20.19 -19.00
CA TYR A 376 13.81 19.80 -17.94
C TYR A 376 14.97 20.81 -17.87
N PRO A 377 14.70 22.02 -17.34
CA PRO A 377 15.73 23.04 -17.14
C PRO A 377 16.82 22.54 -16.21
N ASN A 378 17.95 23.23 -16.15
CA ASN A 378 19.18 22.73 -15.53
C ASN A 378 19.10 22.50 -13.99
N GLY A 379 18.38 21.49 -13.52
CA GLY A 379 18.17 21.12 -12.10
C GLY A 379 19.08 20.03 -11.53
N ASN A 380 18.90 19.70 -10.25
CA ASN A 380 19.88 18.96 -9.44
C ASN A 380 19.34 17.62 -8.90
N LEU A 381 18.40 16.97 -9.60
CA LEU A 381 17.75 15.73 -9.18
C LEU A 381 18.24 14.56 -10.04
N ASP A 382 18.86 13.57 -9.40
CA ASP A 382 19.62 12.53 -10.08
C ASP A 382 18.73 11.39 -10.63
N THR A 383 17.47 11.23 -10.19
CA THR A 383 16.51 10.19 -10.64
C THR A 383 15.08 10.52 -10.20
N PHE A 384 14.07 10.20 -11.01
CA PHE A 384 12.63 10.37 -10.74
C PHE A 384 11.89 9.05 -10.87
N SER A 385 10.95 8.77 -9.95
CA SER A 385 10.10 7.57 -9.99
C SER A 385 8.79 7.84 -10.73
N VAL A 386 8.33 6.86 -11.49
CA VAL A 386 7.09 6.91 -12.28
C VAL A 386 6.32 5.61 -12.09
N SER A 387 5.11 5.68 -11.53
CA SER A 387 4.24 4.51 -11.41
C SER A 387 3.28 4.42 -12.59
N PHE A 388 3.01 3.19 -13.03
CA PHE A 388 2.05 2.81 -14.04
C PHE A 388 1.01 1.93 -13.35
N GLU A 389 -0.24 2.37 -13.33
CA GLU A 389 -1.32 1.74 -12.60
C GLU A 389 -2.48 1.44 -13.54
N ARG A 390 -2.89 0.18 -13.65
CA ARG A 390 -4.14 -0.20 -14.31
C ARG A 390 -5.32 0.19 -13.42
N SER A 391 -6.50 0.45 -14.00
CA SER A 391 -7.71 0.72 -13.21
C SER A 391 -8.17 -0.45 -12.33
N ASP A 392 -7.60 -1.65 -12.51
CA ASP A 392 -7.79 -2.79 -11.61
C ASP A 392 -6.91 -2.76 -10.34
N GLY A 393 -6.07 -1.71 -10.19
CA GLY A 393 -5.18 -1.50 -9.07
C GLY A 393 -3.79 -2.13 -9.22
N THR A 394 -3.52 -2.81 -10.34
CA THR A 394 -2.19 -3.37 -10.60
C THR A 394 -1.20 -2.27 -10.95
N THR A 395 -0.09 -2.20 -10.22
CA THR A 395 0.91 -1.14 -10.36
C THR A 395 2.30 -1.69 -10.61
N GLU A 396 3.04 -1.04 -11.51
CA GLU A 396 4.47 -1.23 -11.72
C GLU A 396 5.18 0.12 -11.70
N VAL A 397 6.46 0.16 -11.33
CA VAL A 397 7.23 1.40 -11.20
C VAL A 397 8.48 1.32 -12.06
N ASP A 398 8.75 2.38 -12.82
CA ASP A 398 10.07 2.61 -13.41
C ASP A 398 10.68 3.90 -12.86
N THR A 399 11.97 4.08 -13.09
CA THR A 399 12.68 5.31 -12.77
C THR A 399 13.38 5.85 -14.01
N PHE A 400 13.39 7.17 -14.19
CA PHE A 400 14.17 7.81 -15.25
C PHE A 400 15.12 8.86 -14.68
N SER A 401 16.17 9.16 -15.42
CA SER A 401 17.19 10.15 -15.04
C SER A 401 17.64 10.96 -16.25
N ASP A 402 18.71 11.75 -16.09
CA ASP A 402 19.33 12.48 -17.19
C ASP A 402 19.90 11.51 -18.25
N GLY A 403 19.66 11.85 -19.52
CA GLY A 403 19.92 11.00 -20.71
C GLY A 403 21.36 10.89 -21.17
#